data_AF-A0A2P7RQT3-F1
#
_entry.id   AF-A0A2P7RQT3-F1
#
_cell.length_a   1.000
_cell.length_b   1.000
_cell.length_c   1.000
_cell.angle_alpha   90.00
_cell.angle_beta   90.00
_cell.angle_gamma   90.00
#
_symmetry.space_group_name_H-M   'P 1'
#
loop_
_entity.id
_entity.type
_entity.pdbx_description
1 polymer ?
#
loop_
_entity_poly.entity_id
_entity_poly.type
_entity_poly.pdbx_seq_one_letter_code
_entity_poly.pdbx_strand_id
1 'polypeptide(L)'
;MLEALGLEVAGPATLRLEQCLRFPWRGGLHPWLDAVVETADAIVAIESKRYEPFRSGKRAGFSSAYLRPVWGTDMERFLAQRDLLMSAGGLYASLDAVQLVKHALGLATQARKRRKRAILVYLHAEPEARPDGRPITAEKIVSHRHERDRFAAAVADDYVAFHVTDYRRLIMNLAASADPAVRLHAERVLERFAPL
;
A
#
# COMPACT_ATOMS: atom_id res chain seq x y z
N MET A 1 -13.58 3.49 10.18
CA MET A 1 -12.19 3.66 9.65
C MET A 1 -11.95 2.80 8.41
N LEU A 2 -12.08 1.47 8.48
CA LEU A 2 -11.83 0.59 7.31
C LEU A 2 -12.85 0.79 6.18
N GLU A 3 -14.12 1.04 6.51
CA GLU A 3 -15.14 1.47 5.53
C GLU A 3 -14.78 2.78 4.82
N ALA A 4 -14.11 3.71 5.53
CA ALA A 4 -13.67 4.96 4.92
C ALA A 4 -12.55 4.74 3.89
N LEU A 5 -11.83 3.61 3.97
CA LEU A 5 -10.90 3.15 2.93
C LEU A 5 -11.62 2.39 1.79
N GLY A 6 -12.95 2.20 1.88
CA GLY A 6 -13.74 1.42 0.94
C GLY A 6 -13.63 -0.09 1.13
N LEU A 7 -13.27 -0.54 2.35
CA LEU A 7 -13.14 -1.97 2.67
C LEU A 7 -14.35 -2.49 3.45
N GLU A 8 -14.90 -3.61 3.01
CA GLU A 8 -15.93 -4.37 3.71
C GLU A 8 -15.27 -5.44 4.60
N VAL A 9 -14.86 -5.02 5.80
CA VAL A 9 -14.23 -5.88 6.80
C VAL A 9 -14.80 -5.55 8.18
N ALA A 10 -14.78 -6.54 9.08
CA ALA A 10 -15.23 -6.34 10.45
C ALA A 10 -14.47 -5.19 11.13
N GLY A 11 -15.08 -4.61 12.17
CA GLY A 11 -14.47 -3.52 12.94
C GLY A 11 -13.05 -3.85 13.44
N PRO A 12 -12.18 -2.84 13.59
CA PRO A 12 -10.80 -3.05 13.99
C PRO A 12 -10.71 -3.57 15.43
N ALA A 13 -9.93 -4.63 15.65
CA ALA A 13 -9.57 -5.10 16.99
C ALA A 13 -8.29 -4.42 17.48
N THR A 14 -7.31 -4.20 16.59
CA THR A 14 -6.10 -3.42 16.92
C THR A 14 -5.63 -2.57 15.74
N LEU A 15 -4.98 -1.45 16.05
CA LEU A 15 -4.27 -0.59 15.11
C LEU A 15 -2.84 -0.42 15.61
N ARG A 16 -1.86 -0.56 14.71
CA ARG A 16 -0.44 -0.33 14.97
C ARG A 16 0.12 0.57 13.88
N LEU A 17 0.85 1.60 14.28
CA LEU A 17 1.61 2.46 13.37
C LEU A 17 3.03 1.90 13.22
N GLU A 18 3.63 2.10 12.04
CA GLU A 18 5.02 1.70 11.76
C GLU A 18 5.27 0.23 12.15
N GLN A 19 4.50 -0.69 11.58
CA GLN A 19 4.57 -2.11 11.97
C GLN A 19 5.45 -2.90 11.00
N CYS A 20 6.48 -3.52 11.55
CA CYS A 20 7.31 -4.49 10.83
C CYS A 20 6.56 -5.80 10.59
N LEU A 21 6.43 -6.22 9.33
CA LEU A 21 5.84 -7.51 8.94
C LEU A 21 6.96 -8.52 8.62
N ARG A 22 7.21 -9.43 9.57
CA ARG A 22 8.33 -10.37 9.46
C ARG A 22 8.12 -11.42 8.37
N PHE A 23 9.18 -11.68 7.62
CA PHE A 23 9.31 -12.84 6.73
C PHE A 23 9.46 -14.14 7.54
N PRO A 24 9.31 -15.32 6.91
CA PRO A 24 9.36 -16.59 7.64
C PRO A 24 10.77 -17.02 8.09
N TRP A 25 11.81 -16.24 7.76
CA TRP A 25 13.19 -16.52 8.16
C TRP A 25 13.70 -15.53 9.22
N ARG A 26 14.81 -15.91 9.87
CA ARG A 26 15.52 -15.05 10.84
C ARG A 26 16.47 -14.09 10.12
N GLY A 27 16.55 -12.87 10.63
CA GLY A 27 17.50 -11.85 10.16
C GLY A 27 17.14 -11.22 8.81
N GLY A 28 17.93 -10.22 8.43
CA GLY A 28 17.70 -9.40 7.23
C GLY A 28 16.68 -8.28 7.45
N LEU A 29 16.44 -7.51 6.38
CA LEU A 29 15.48 -6.42 6.40
C LEU A 29 14.08 -6.94 6.09
N HIS A 30 13.17 -6.73 7.03
CA HIS A 30 11.75 -7.00 6.90
C HIS A 30 11.00 -5.71 6.54
N PRO A 31 9.89 -5.79 5.77
CA PRO A 31 9.11 -4.62 5.39
C PRO A 31 8.46 -3.95 6.61
N TRP A 32 8.36 -2.63 6.56
CA TRP A 32 7.67 -1.80 7.53
C TRP A 32 6.51 -1.11 6.82
N LEU A 33 5.33 -1.17 7.43
CA LEU A 33 4.10 -0.59 6.91
C LEU A 33 3.69 0.57 7.81
N ASP A 34 3.27 1.67 7.20
CA ASP A 34 2.90 2.90 7.91
C ASP A 34 1.78 2.64 8.95
N ALA A 35 0.80 1.81 8.59
CA ALA A 35 -0.22 1.33 9.53
C ALA A 35 -0.63 -0.11 9.24
N VAL A 36 -0.95 -0.86 10.30
CA VAL A 36 -1.52 -2.20 10.22
C VAL A 36 -2.71 -2.29 11.15
N VAL A 37 -3.84 -2.68 10.58
CA VAL A 37 -5.11 -2.89 11.28
C VAL A 37 -5.40 -4.37 11.29
N GLU A 38 -5.66 -4.91 12.47
CA GLU A 38 -6.06 -6.30 12.63
C GLU A 38 -7.53 -6.34 13.06
N THR A 39 -8.36 -7.06 12.32
CA THR A 39 -9.77 -7.33 12.62
C THR A 39 -9.90 -8.77 13.17
N ALA A 40 -11.12 -9.25 13.41
CA ALA A 40 -11.35 -10.64 13.74
C ALA A 40 -10.87 -11.61 12.63
N ASP A 41 -11.04 -11.23 11.37
CA ASP A 41 -10.88 -12.10 10.19
C ASP A 41 -9.78 -11.67 9.21
N ALA A 42 -9.22 -10.46 9.35
CA ALA A 42 -8.30 -9.87 8.39
C ALA A 42 -7.13 -9.13 9.05
N ILE A 43 -6.03 -9.04 8.29
CA ILE A 43 -4.95 -8.06 8.50
C ILE A 43 -4.95 -7.12 7.31
N VAL A 44 -5.21 -5.84 7.58
CA VAL A 44 -5.17 -4.75 6.61
C VAL A 44 -3.87 -3.97 6.83
N ALA A 45 -2.93 -4.11 5.91
CA ALA A 45 -1.68 -3.36 5.93
C ALA A 45 -1.79 -2.16 4.98
N ILE A 46 -1.47 -0.97 5.46
CA ILE A 46 -1.60 0.28 4.73
C ILE A 46 -0.20 0.83 4.46
N GLU A 47 0.10 1.03 3.19
CA GLU A 47 1.26 1.76 2.71
C GLU A 47 0.77 3.08 2.13
N SER A 48 1.25 4.19 2.70
CA SER A 48 0.86 5.53 2.30
C SER A 48 1.96 6.23 1.50
N LYS A 49 1.54 7.02 0.50
CA LYS A 49 2.43 7.80 -0.36
C LYS A 49 1.82 9.15 -0.65
N ARG A 50 2.63 10.21 -0.58
CA ARG A 50 2.19 11.56 -0.92
C ARG A 50 2.99 12.19 -2.05
N TYR A 51 4.31 12.11 -1.98
CA TYR A 51 5.20 12.75 -2.95
C TYR A 51 6.16 11.77 -3.62
N GLU A 52 6.35 10.62 -2.97
CA GLU A 52 7.22 9.52 -3.39
C GLU A 52 6.98 9.13 -4.85
N PRO A 53 5.73 8.99 -5.36
CA PRO A 53 5.52 8.55 -6.73
C PRO A 53 6.00 9.54 -7.79
N PHE A 54 6.20 10.79 -7.38
CA PHE A 54 6.56 11.89 -8.28
C PHE A 54 8.04 12.28 -8.15
N ARG A 55 8.78 11.68 -7.22
CA ARG A 55 10.24 11.89 -7.05
C ARG A 55 11.02 11.10 -8.09
N SER A 56 12.25 11.54 -8.38
CA SER A 56 13.17 10.75 -9.20
C SER A 56 13.39 9.39 -8.55
N GLY A 57 13.24 8.32 -9.33
CA GLY A 57 13.12 6.95 -8.82
C GLY A 57 14.25 6.52 -7.90
N LYS A 58 13.90 5.81 -6.82
CA LYS A 58 14.85 5.02 -6.04
C LYS A 58 15.07 3.68 -6.74
N ARG A 59 16.33 3.24 -6.84
CA ARG A 59 16.65 1.86 -7.27
C ARG A 59 16.42 0.90 -6.11
N ALA A 60 15.16 0.56 -5.85
CA ALA A 60 14.83 -0.58 -5.00
C ALA A 60 15.02 -1.88 -5.79
N GLY A 61 15.55 -2.92 -5.15
CA GLY A 61 15.74 -4.24 -5.77
C GLY A 61 15.48 -5.37 -4.78
N PHE A 62 15.48 -6.60 -5.29
CA PHE A 62 15.34 -7.80 -4.48
C PHE A 62 16.72 -8.43 -4.21
N SER A 63 16.93 -8.92 -2.98
CA SER A 63 18.05 -9.82 -2.71
C SER A 63 17.68 -11.25 -3.11
N SER A 64 18.68 -12.13 -3.22
CA SER A 64 18.46 -13.56 -3.53
C SER A 64 17.57 -14.29 -2.51
N ALA A 65 17.44 -13.76 -1.29
CA ALA A 65 16.53 -14.31 -0.27
C ALA A 65 15.06 -14.34 -0.72
N TYR A 66 14.66 -13.44 -1.62
CA TYR A 66 13.29 -13.41 -2.14
C TYR A 66 12.97 -14.55 -3.10
N LEU A 67 13.97 -15.26 -3.63
CA LEU A 67 13.80 -16.41 -4.52
C LEU A 67 13.48 -17.72 -3.78
N ARG A 68 13.47 -17.71 -2.43
CA ARG A 68 13.18 -18.89 -1.62
C ARG A 68 11.74 -19.39 -1.88
N PRO A 69 11.51 -20.71 -2.00
CA PRO A 69 10.19 -21.28 -2.27
C PRO A 69 9.33 -21.39 -0.99
N VAL A 70 9.09 -20.25 -0.32
CA VAL A 70 8.43 -20.21 1.01
C VAL A 70 7.12 -19.42 1.01
N TRP A 71 6.61 -19.06 -0.17
CA TRP A 71 5.55 -18.06 -0.33
C TRP A 71 4.14 -18.64 -0.53
N GLY A 72 4.02 -19.97 -0.65
CA GLY A 72 2.76 -20.63 -0.97
C GLY A 72 2.47 -20.70 -2.47
N THR A 73 1.38 -21.38 -2.84
CA THR A 73 0.91 -21.58 -4.23
C THR A 73 -0.16 -20.56 -4.65
N ASP A 74 -0.54 -19.68 -3.74
CA ASP A 74 -1.60 -18.68 -3.83
C ASP A 74 -1.01 -17.25 -3.88
N MET A 75 0.26 -17.12 -4.24
CA MET A 75 0.99 -15.85 -4.41
C MET A 75 1.68 -15.75 -5.78
N GLU A 76 1.25 -16.56 -6.75
CA GLU A 76 1.93 -16.73 -8.04
C GLU A 76 2.10 -15.42 -8.78
N ARG A 77 1.14 -14.48 -8.67
CA ARG A 77 1.16 -13.24 -9.42
C ARG A 77 2.08 -12.20 -8.81
N PHE A 78 2.11 -12.09 -7.49
CA PHE A 78 3.13 -11.30 -6.79
C PHE A 78 4.54 -11.85 -7.04
N LEU A 79 4.70 -13.18 -7.12
CA LEU A 79 5.98 -13.80 -7.47
C LEU A 79 6.34 -13.56 -8.95
N ALA A 80 5.37 -13.58 -9.86
CA ALA A 80 5.59 -13.19 -11.25
C ALA A 80 6.01 -11.72 -11.36
N GLN A 81 5.40 -10.81 -10.60
CA GLN A 81 5.83 -9.41 -10.53
C GLN A 81 7.25 -9.28 -9.96
N ARG A 82 7.60 -10.03 -8.90
CA ARG A 82 8.98 -10.11 -8.38
C ARG A 82 9.96 -10.48 -9.50
N ASP A 83 9.68 -11.56 -10.23
CA ASP A 83 10.58 -12.10 -11.24
C ASP A 83 10.72 -11.16 -12.45
N LEU A 84 9.61 -10.54 -12.87
CA LEU A 84 9.59 -9.51 -13.91
C LEU A 84 10.42 -8.29 -13.47
N LEU A 85 10.28 -7.82 -12.22
CA LEU A 85 11.04 -6.70 -11.68
C LEU A 85 12.55 -7.00 -11.54
N MET A 86 12.91 -8.26 -11.27
CA MET A 86 14.32 -8.69 -11.21
C MET A 86 14.96 -8.83 -12.59
N SER A 87 14.18 -9.16 -13.62
CA SER A 87 14.68 -9.43 -14.98
C SER A 87 14.57 -8.26 -15.95
N ALA A 88 13.48 -7.48 -15.89
CA ALA A 88 13.13 -6.52 -16.93
C ALA A 88 13.63 -5.08 -16.68
N GLY A 89 14.26 -4.79 -15.54
CA GLY A 89 14.85 -3.49 -15.24
C GLY A 89 13.95 -2.28 -15.55
N GLY A 90 13.04 -1.91 -14.61
CA GLY A 90 12.34 -0.61 -14.67
C GLY A 90 10.95 -0.63 -15.34
N LEU A 91 10.06 -1.50 -14.88
CA LEU A 91 8.66 -1.58 -15.35
C LEU A 91 7.76 -0.45 -14.84
N TYR A 92 8.15 0.14 -13.72
CA TYR A 92 7.39 1.15 -13.00
C TYR A 92 8.33 2.32 -12.72
N ALA A 93 7.99 3.50 -13.27
CA ALA A 93 8.77 4.71 -13.10
C ALA A 93 8.27 5.54 -11.90
N SER A 94 6.99 5.41 -11.57
CA SER A 94 6.29 6.18 -10.53
C SER A 94 5.93 5.31 -9.32
N LEU A 95 5.48 4.08 -9.56
CA LEU A 95 5.08 3.13 -8.51
C LEU A 95 6.29 2.35 -7.99
N ASP A 96 6.52 2.34 -6.68
CA ASP A 96 7.52 1.46 -6.06
C ASP A 96 6.97 0.03 -5.93
N ALA A 97 6.85 -0.64 -7.08
CA ALA A 97 6.34 -2.00 -7.15
C ALA A 97 7.23 -3.01 -6.40
N VAL A 98 8.54 -2.75 -6.30
CA VAL A 98 9.45 -3.58 -5.51
C VAL A 98 9.06 -3.55 -4.05
N GLN A 99 8.81 -2.37 -3.48
CA GLN A 99 8.36 -2.23 -2.11
C GLN A 99 7.00 -2.92 -1.89
N LEU A 100 6.04 -2.72 -2.80
CA LEU A 100 4.71 -3.33 -2.70
C LEU A 100 4.76 -4.87 -2.69
N VAL A 101 5.56 -5.48 -3.55
CA VAL A 101 5.77 -6.93 -3.55
C VAL A 101 6.38 -7.39 -2.22
N LYS A 102 7.38 -6.68 -1.69
CA LYS A 102 7.96 -7.02 -0.37
C LYS A 102 6.92 -6.95 0.74
N HIS A 103 6.07 -5.92 0.71
CA HIS A 103 5.01 -5.70 1.71
C HIS A 103 3.98 -6.83 1.63
N ALA A 104 3.55 -7.21 0.43
CA ALA A 104 2.63 -8.33 0.23
C ALA A 104 3.20 -9.65 0.74
N LEU A 105 4.46 -9.98 0.45
CA LEU A 105 5.09 -11.22 0.94
C LEU A 105 5.22 -11.26 2.47
N GLY A 106 5.55 -10.11 3.09
CA GLY A 106 5.58 -9.98 4.54
C GLY A 106 4.19 -10.14 5.16
N LEU A 107 3.18 -9.51 4.55
CA LEU A 107 1.79 -9.61 4.97
C LEU A 107 1.24 -11.02 4.85
N ALA A 108 1.45 -11.71 3.72
CA ALA A 108 1.02 -13.09 3.51
C ALA A 108 1.55 -14.01 4.61
N THR A 109 2.82 -13.86 4.96
CA THR A 109 3.46 -14.61 6.06
C THR A 109 2.75 -14.38 7.39
N GLN A 110 2.50 -13.11 7.73
CA GLN A 110 1.90 -12.73 9.01
C GLN A 110 0.41 -13.09 9.11
N ALA A 111 -0.33 -12.97 8.02
CA ALA A 111 -1.75 -13.30 7.94
C ALA A 111 -1.99 -14.81 8.04
N ARG A 112 -1.21 -15.64 7.33
CA ARG A 112 -1.30 -17.10 7.42
C ARG A 112 -1.01 -17.62 8.82
N LYS A 113 0.04 -17.10 9.46
CA LYS A 113 0.37 -17.47 10.85
C LYS A 113 -0.81 -17.23 11.81
N ARG A 114 -1.63 -16.22 11.53
CA ARG A 114 -2.81 -15.84 12.32
C ARG A 114 -4.12 -16.37 11.75
N ARG A 115 -4.09 -17.12 10.64
CA ARG A 115 -5.26 -17.64 9.91
C ARG A 115 -6.27 -16.56 9.52
N LYS A 116 -5.78 -15.43 9.01
CA LYS A 116 -6.58 -14.27 8.59
C LYS A 116 -6.48 -14.02 7.10
N ARG A 117 -7.44 -13.30 6.54
CA ARG A 117 -7.34 -12.67 5.22
C ARG A 117 -6.25 -11.62 5.21
N ALA A 118 -5.64 -11.37 4.05
CA ALA A 118 -4.60 -10.39 3.87
C ALA A 118 -5.03 -9.32 2.87
N ILE A 119 -5.01 -8.05 3.29
CA ILE A 119 -5.33 -6.90 2.42
C ILE A 119 -4.18 -5.91 2.49
N LEU A 120 -3.54 -5.63 1.35
CA LEU A 120 -2.54 -4.58 1.21
C LEU A 120 -3.20 -3.36 0.58
N VAL A 121 -3.35 -2.29 1.34
CA VAL A 121 -3.88 -1.00 0.90
C VAL A 121 -2.72 -0.10 0.47
N TYR A 122 -2.78 0.35 -0.77
CA TYR A 122 -1.97 1.45 -1.26
C TYR A 122 -2.80 2.73 -1.20
N LEU A 123 -2.48 3.59 -0.21
CA LEU A 123 -3.11 4.89 0.00
C LEU A 123 -2.22 5.98 -0.61
N HIS A 124 -2.72 6.72 -1.58
CA HIS A 124 -1.91 7.74 -2.24
C HIS A 124 -2.56 9.14 -2.20
N ALA A 125 -1.76 10.17 -2.50
CA ALA A 125 -2.24 11.53 -2.77
C ALA A 125 -1.76 11.98 -4.14
N GLU A 126 -2.47 12.93 -4.72
CA GLU A 126 -2.15 13.58 -6.00
C GLU A 126 -2.06 15.10 -5.82
N PRO A 127 -1.03 15.59 -5.09
CA PRO A 127 -0.86 17.01 -4.86
C PRO A 127 -0.42 17.74 -6.14
N GLU A 128 -0.77 19.02 -6.26
CA GLU A 128 -0.40 19.86 -7.41
C GLU A 128 1.10 20.22 -7.44
N ALA A 129 1.72 20.27 -6.26
CA ALA A 129 3.12 20.64 -6.09
C ALA A 129 3.80 19.79 -5.01
N ARG A 130 5.13 19.73 -5.11
CA ARG A 130 6.01 19.17 -4.08
C ARG A 130 6.10 20.08 -2.86
N PRO A 131 6.68 19.61 -1.74
CA PRO A 131 6.93 20.47 -0.57
C PRO A 131 7.78 21.71 -0.84
N ASP A 132 8.59 21.69 -1.90
CA ASP A 132 9.43 22.82 -2.32
C ASP A 132 8.76 23.73 -3.37
N GLY A 133 7.46 23.56 -3.62
CA GLY A 133 6.68 24.37 -4.55
C GLY A 133 6.83 23.98 -6.03
N ARG A 134 7.71 23.03 -6.38
CA ARG A 134 7.82 22.58 -7.77
C ARG A 134 6.55 21.85 -8.21
N PRO A 135 5.98 22.17 -9.38
CA PRO A 135 4.74 21.54 -9.83
C PRO A 135 4.94 20.05 -10.11
N ILE A 136 3.88 19.29 -9.87
CA ILE A 136 3.74 17.90 -10.32
C ILE A 136 2.91 17.96 -11.60
N THR A 137 3.51 17.52 -12.71
CA THR A 137 2.86 17.63 -14.01
C THR A 137 1.74 16.62 -14.15
N ALA A 138 0.73 16.94 -14.97
CA ALA A 138 -0.39 16.05 -15.23
C ALA A 138 0.07 14.69 -15.78
N GLU A 139 1.14 14.66 -16.59
CA GLU A 139 1.71 13.43 -17.14
C GLU A 139 2.22 12.50 -16.04
N LYS A 140 2.81 13.05 -14.97
CA LYS A 140 3.27 12.24 -13.83
C LYS A 140 2.11 11.64 -13.04
N ILE A 141 1.03 12.39 -12.87
CA ILE A 141 -0.19 11.88 -12.23
C ILE A 141 -0.81 10.76 -13.07
N VAL A 142 -0.95 10.98 -14.39
CA VAL A 142 -1.47 9.98 -15.31
C VAL A 142 -0.58 8.72 -15.35
N SER A 143 0.75 8.88 -15.40
CA SER A 143 1.69 7.76 -15.37
C SER A 143 1.56 6.94 -14.09
N HIS A 144 1.46 7.60 -12.92
CA HIS A 144 1.27 6.93 -11.65
C HIS A 144 -0.04 6.16 -11.57
N ARG A 145 -1.15 6.74 -12.04
CA ARG A 145 -2.45 6.06 -12.13
C ARG A 145 -2.38 4.83 -13.02
N HIS A 146 -1.81 4.94 -14.22
CA HIS A 146 -1.63 3.80 -15.13
C HIS A 146 -0.80 2.68 -14.54
N GLU A 147 0.32 3.01 -13.89
CA GLU A 147 1.20 2.03 -13.26
C GLU A 147 0.53 1.29 -12.10
N ARG A 148 -0.23 2.03 -11.28
CA ARG A 148 -1.02 1.49 -10.17
C ARG A 148 -2.11 0.53 -10.66
N ASP A 149 -2.85 0.92 -11.68
CA ASP A 149 -3.92 0.10 -12.25
C ASP A 149 -3.36 -1.15 -12.93
N ARG A 150 -2.22 -1.01 -13.63
CA ARG A 150 -1.47 -2.15 -14.19
C ARG A 150 -1.01 -3.11 -13.09
N PHE A 151 -0.42 -2.60 -12.01
CA PHE A 151 0.05 -3.44 -10.90
C PHE A 151 -1.13 -4.16 -10.24
N ALA A 152 -2.22 -3.45 -9.97
CA ALA A 152 -3.42 -4.02 -9.36
C ALA A 152 -4.01 -5.17 -10.20
N ALA A 153 -4.15 -4.97 -11.52
CA ALA A 153 -4.59 -6.03 -12.42
C ALA A 153 -3.61 -7.21 -12.45
N ALA A 154 -2.30 -6.92 -12.40
CA ALA A 154 -1.27 -7.95 -12.50
C ALA A 154 -1.16 -8.84 -11.26
N VAL A 155 -1.66 -8.40 -10.10
CA VAL A 155 -1.61 -9.16 -8.83
C VAL A 155 -3.00 -9.59 -8.32
N ALA A 156 -4.05 -9.35 -9.09
CA ALA A 156 -5.41 -9.71 -8.72
C ALA A 156 -5.56 -11.22 -8.48
N ASP A 157 -6.44 -11.61 -7.56
CA ASP A 157 -6.74 -13.01 -7.19
C ASP A 157 -5.65 -13.78 -6.43
N ASP A 158 -4.48 -13.17 -6.16
CA ASP A 158 -3.56 -13.74 -5.17
C ASP A 158 -4.15 -13.60 -3.74
N TYR A 159 -3.62 -14.40 -2.81
CA TYR A 159 -4.04 -14.45 -1.42
C TYR A 159 -3.99 -13.09 -0.71
N VAL A 160 -3.03 -12.23 -1.09
CA VAL A 160 -3.01 -10.84 -0.66
C VAL A 160 -3.85 -10.01 -1.62
N ALA A 161 -5.03 -9.57 -1.19
CA ALA A 161 -5.82 -8.62 -1.96
C ALA A 161 -5.11 -7.27 -1.99
N PHE A 162 -4.84 -6.75 -3.19
CA PHE A 162 -4.29 -5.41 -3.36
C PHE A 162 -5.40 -4.39 -3.57
N HIS A 163 -5.55 -3.46 -2.62
CA HIS A 163 -6.57 -2.43 -2.65
C HIS A 163 -5.94 -1.06 -2.84
N VAL A 164 -6.53 -0.26 -3.71
CA VAL A 164 -6.04 1.08 -4.03
C VAL A 164 -7.10 2.10 -3.62
N THR A 165 -6.67 3.13 -2.90
CA THR A 165 -7.52 4.29 -2.59
C THR A 165 -6.65 5.54 -2.45
N ASP A 166 -7.29 6.69 -2.31
CA ASP A 166 -6.63 7.97 -2.22
C ASP A 166 -7.07 8.76 -0.98
N TYR A 167 -6.21 9.69 -0.56
CA TYR A 167 -6.45 10.53 0.60
C TYR A 167 -7.71 11.38 0.43
N ARG A 168 -8.03 11.83 -0.79
CA ARG A 168 -9.23 12.62 -1.05
C ARG A 168 -10.49 11.83 -0.70
N ARG A 169 -10.62 10.61 -1.21
CA ARG A 169 -11.73 9.69 -0.93
C ARG A 169 -11.79 9.33 0.55
N LEU A 170 -10.65 8.98 1.16
CA LEU A 170 -10.58 8.67 2.59
C LEU A 170 -11.12 9.83 3.43
N ILE A 171 -10.62 11.05 3.19
CA ILE A 171 -10.98 12.22 3.98
C ILE A 171 -12.44 12.65 3.72
N MET A 172 -12.94 12.54 2.49
CA MET A 172 -14.36 12.75 2.19
C MET A 172 -15.26 11.79 2.96
N ASN A 173 -14.89 10.50 3.03
CA ASN A 173 -15.64 9.51 3.79
C ASN A 173 -15.59 9.79 5.30
N LEU A 174 -14.46 10.26 5.83
CA LEU A 174 -14.35 10.66 7.24
C LEU A 174 -15.16 11.93 7.54
N ALA A 175 -15.21 12.89 6.61
CA ALA A 175 -16.03 14.10 6.75
C ALA A 175 -17.55 13.78 6.76
N ALA A 176 -17.96 12.68 6.12
CA ALA A 176 -19.34 12.18 6.15
C ALA A 176 -19.66 11.32 7.40
N SER A 177 -18.71 11.14 8.33
CA SER A 177 -18.92 10.36 9.55
C SER A 177 -20.03 10.94 10.43
N ALA A 178 -20.81 10.06 11.08
CA ALA A 178 -21.77 10.45 12.10
C ALA A 178 -21.09 10.98 13.38
N ASP A 179 -19.82 10.66 13.61
CA ASP A 179 -19.03 11.17 14.73
C ASP A 179 -18.54 12.60 14.47
N PRO A 180 -18.99 13.60 15.25
CA PRO A 180 -18.58 15.00 15.06
C PRO A 180 -17.08 15.25 15.19
N ALA A 181 -16.37 14.50 16.05
CA ALA A 181 -14.93 14.66 16.24
C ALA A 181 -14.15 14.17 15.01
N VAL A 182 -14.59 13.06 14.41
CA VAL A 182 -14.01 12.53 13.17
C VAL A 182 -14.20 13.50 12.01
N ARG A 183 -15.42 14.05 11.87
CA ARG A 183 -15.71 15.05 10.83
C ARG A 183 -14.85 16.31 11.01
N LEU A 184 -14.77 16.85 12.22
CA LEU A 184 -13.93 18.02 12.52
C LEU A 184 -12.46 17.74 12.19
N HIS A 185 -11.96 16.55 12.53
CA HIS A 185 -10.58 16.18 12.18
C HIS A 185 -10.36 16.14 10.66
N ALA A 186 -11.30 15.56 9.90
CA ALA A 186 -11.23 15.51 8.44
C ALA A 186 -11.20 16.93 7.83
N GLU A 187 -12.03 17.85 8.32
CA GLU A 187 -12.03 19.26 7.91
C GLU A 187 -10.68 19.93 8.15
N ARG A 188 -10.07 19.73 9.32
CA ARG A 188 -8.74 20.29 9.65
C ARG A 188 -7.62 19.72 8.77
N VAL A 189 -7.72 18.45 8.40
CA VAL A 189 -6.77 17.82 7.47
C VAL A 189 -6.90 18.44 6.08
N LEU A 190 -8.13 18.66 5.57
CA LEU A 190 -8.35 19.35 4.29
C LEU A 190 -7.82 20.78 4.33
N GLU A 191 -8.15 21.55 5.37
CA GLU A 191 -7.69 22.93 5.55
C GLU A 191 -6.16 23.03 5.49
N ARG A 192 -5.46 22.05 6.08
CA ARG A 192 -3.99 22.09 6.17
C ARG A 192 -3.28 21.53 4.94
N PHE A 193 -3.85 20.51 4.31
CA PHE A 193 -3.10 19.68 3.36
C PHE A 193 -3.71 19.58 1.96
N ALA A 194 -4.89 20.14 1.72
CA ALA A 194 -5.43 20.22 0.37
C ALA A 194 -4.50 21.05 -0.55
N PRO A 195 -4.42 20.71 -1.86
CA PRO A 195 -5.04 19.54 -2.50
C PRO A 195 -4.37 18.22 -2.10
N LEU A 196 -5.21 17.20 -1.88
CA LEU A 196 -4.84 15.80 -1.61
C LEU A 196 -5.16 14.92 -2.81
#